data_AF-A0A974P338-F1
#
_entry.id   AF-A0A974P338-F1
#
_cell.length_a   1.000
_cell.length_b   1.000
_cell.length_c   1.000
_cell.angle_alpha   90.00
_cell.angle_beta   90.00
_cell.angle_gamma   90.00
#
_symmetry.space_group_name_H-M   'P 1'
#
loop_
_entity.id
_entity.type
_entity.pdbx_description
1 polymer ?
#
loop_
_entity_poly.entity_id
_entity_poly.type
_entity_poly.pdbx_seq_one_letter_code
_entity_poly.pdbx_strand_id
1 'polypeptide(L)'
;MAGPGQPLPVLRRRRAALHAADGPRPEPHRTPRPAEGALIGLASEWDAWFAAAGCRRSIEGTPRLAADAQSLEVAAALAGHGVALGSPVLFGADIAQGRLVCPFDARISFGNGYWLVYPADRRRAAKITAFRDWLLAQVAP
;
A
#
# COMPACT_ATOMS: atom_id res chain seq x y z
N MET A 1 22.64 33.65 -16.69
CA MET A 1 21.88 34.07 -15.49
C MET A 1 20.40 33.92 -15.81
N ALA A 2 19.69 32.98 -15.18
CA ALA A 2 18.25 32.75 -15.38
C ALA A 2 17.53 32.87 -14.02
N GLY A 3 16.42 33.60 -13.98
CA GLY A 3 15.78 34.10 -12.76
C GLY A 3 14.95 33.07 -11.96
N PRO A 4 14.60 33.39 -10.70
CA PRO A 4 13.90 32.48 -9.80
C PRO A 4 12.38 32.52 -10.07
N GLY A 5 11.70 31.36 -10.05
CA GLY A 5 10.23 31.33 -9.99
C GLY A 5 9.50 30.32 -10.88
N GLN A 6 10.12 29.25 -11.37
CA GLN A 6 9.36 28.19 -12.04
C GLN A 6 8.70 27.26 -11.00
N PRO A 7 7.36 27.19 -10.90
CA PRO A 7 6.70 26.24 -10.01
C PRO A 7 6.96 24.80 -10.48
N LEU A 8 7.27 23.92 -9.52
CA LEU A 8 7.40 22.48 -9.78
C LEU A 8 6.09 21.95 -10.41
N PRO A 9 6.16 21.04 -11.40
CA PRO A 9 4.97 20.49 -12.02
C PRO A 9 4.14 19.73 -10.97
N VAL A 10 2.98 20.29 -10.64
CA VAL A 10 1.99 19.64 -9.77
C VAL A 10 1.47 18.39 -10.48
N LEU A 11 1.84 17.22 -9.96
CA LEU A 11 1.27 15.93 -10.36
C LEU A 11 -0.25 15.98 -10.11
N ARG A 12 -1.03 16.26 -11.17
CA ARG A 12 -2.49 16.18 -11.08
C ARG A 12 -2.88 14.71 -10.91
N ARG A 13 -3.38 14.37 -9.71
CA ARG A 13 -4.05 13.09 -9.45
C ARG A 13 -5.18 12.91 -10.47
N ARG A 14 -5.03 11.98 -11.41
CA ARG A 14 -6.22 11.41 -12.06
C ARG A 14 -6.84 10.46 -11.05
N ARG A 15 -8.12 10.66 -10.76
CA ARG A 15 -8.94 9.76 -9.96
C ARG A 15 -9.05 8.45 -10.75
N ALA A 16 -8.23 7.46 -10.41
CA ALA A 16 -8.47 6.10 -10.84
C ALA A 16 -9.66 5.57 -10.02
N ALA A 17 -10.68 5.06 -10.70
CA ALA A 17 -11.76 4.35 -10.05
C ALA A 17 -11.17 3.19 -9.23
N LEU A 18 -11.68 2.98 -8.03
CA LEU A 18 -11.42 1.77 -7.25
C LEU A 18 -11.88 0.57 -8.10
N HIS A 19 -10.95 -0.09 -8.77
CA HIS A 19 -11.19 -1.45 -9.20
C HIS A 19 -10.92 -2.33 -7.98
N ALA A 20 -12.00 -2.77 -7.34
CA ALA A 20 -11.95 -4.00 -6.56
C ALA A 20 -11.40 -5.07 -7.51
N ALA A 21 -10.22 -5.59 -7.22
CA ALA A 21 -9.78 -6.80 -7.90
C ALA A 21 -10.80 -7.88 -7.54
N ASP A 22 -11.36 -8.55 -8.55
CA ASP A 22 -12.32 -9.66 -8.45
C ASP A 22 -11.67 -10.90 -7.79
N GLY A 23 -11.23 -10.76 -6.55
CA GLY A 23 -10.93 -11.87 -5.66
C GLY A 23 -12.22 -12.46 -5.09
N PRO A 24 -12.23 -13.75 -4.71
CA PRO A 24 -13.41 -14.37 -4.13
C PRO A 24 -13.90 -13.57 -2.92
N ARG A 25 -15.22 -13.33 -2.87
CA ARG A 25 -15.86 -12.64 -1.74
C ARG A 25 -15.58 -13.42 -0.45
N PRO A 26 -15.13 -12.77 0.63
CA PRO A 26 -15.04 -13.44 1.91
C PRO A 26 -16.45 -13.85 2.38
N GLU A 27 -16.61 -15.11 2.74
CA GLU A 27 -17.86 -15.68 3.25
C GLU A 27 -18.34 -14.95 4.52
N PRO A 28 -19.66 -14.64 4.67
CA PRO A 28 -20.20 -13.74 5.69
C PRO A 28 -20.07 -14.22 7.15
N HIS A 29 -19.65 -15.46 7.37
CA HIS A 29 -19.50 -16.07 8.70
C HIS A 29 -18.06 -16.02 9.24
N ARG A 30 -17.12 -15.41 8.50
CA ARG A 30 -15.72 -15.23 8.92
C ARG A 30 -15.37 -13.75 9.09
N THR A 31 -16.28 -12.96 9.67
CA THR A 31 -15.95 -11.61 10.13
C THR A 31 -14.66 -11.71 10.95
N PRO A 32 -13.58 -11.01 10.57
CA PRO A 32 -12.39 -10.99 11.38
C PRO A 32 -12.79 -10.49 12.77
N ARG A 33 -12.84 -11.38 13.77
CA ARG A 33 -12.36 -10.91 15.06
C ARG A 33 -10.88 -10.65 14.80
N PRO A 34 -10.40 -9.41 14.98
CA PRO A 34 -8.96 -9.19 15.01
C PRO A 34 -8.40 -10.25 15.94
N ALA A 35 -7.37 -10.98 15.53
CA ALA A 35 -6.73 -11.98 16.36
C ALA A 35 -6.17 -11.26 17.60
N GLU A 36 -6.96 -11.13 18.68
CA GLU A 36 -6.68 -10.51 20.00
C GLU A 36 -5.82 -9.22 20.05
N GLY A 37 -5.54 -8.57 18.92
CA GLY A 37 -4.49 -7.56 18.79
C GLY A 37 -4.98 -6.26 18.16
N ALA A 38 -4.25 -5.19 18.44
CA ALA A 38 -4.57 -3.85 17.95
C ALA A 38 -4.48 -3.78 16.41
N LEU A 39 -5.33 -2.97 15.80
CA LEU A 39 -5.18 -2.61 14.39
C LEU A 39 -4.12 -1.53 14.26
N ILE A 40 -3.19 -1.73 13.33
CA ILE A 40 -2.10 -0.82 13.04
C ILE A 40 -2.38 -0.19 11.67
N GLY A 41 -2.26 1.13 11.56
CA GLY A 41 -2.54 1.89 10.33
C GLY A 41 -3.65 2.94 10.48
N LEU A 42 -3.94 3.61 9.37
CA LEU A 42 -4.94 4.69 9.34
C LEU A 42 -6.37 4.12 9.38
N ALA A 43 -7.29 4.87 10.02
CA ALA A 43 -8.72 4.52 10.01
C ALA A 43 -9.25 4.36 8.58
N SER A 44 -8.96 5.33 7.72
CA SER A 44 -9.45 5.34 6.34
C SER A 44 -9.00 4.13 5.52
N GLU A 45 -7.83 3.56 5.83
CA GLU A 45 -7.31 2.39 5.13
C GLU A 45 -8.05 1.12 5.54
N TRP A 46 -8.25 0.96 6.85
CA TRP A 46 -9.02 -0.14 7.40
C TRP A 46 -10.50 -0.06 7.04
N ASP A 47 -11.11 1.12 7.08
CA ASP A 47 -12.50 1.29 6.67
C ASP A 47 -12.68 0.91 5.19
N ALA A 48 -11.73 1.31 4.33
CA ALA A 48 -11.71 0.89 2.93
C ALA A 48 -11.53 -0.63 2.78
N TRP A 49 -10.66 -1.24 3.60
CA TRP A 49 -10.42 -2.68 3.58
C TRP A 49 -11.65 -3.46 4.06
N PHE A 50 -12.28 -3.06 5.16
CA PHE A 50 -13.52 -3.68 5.66
C PHE A 50 -14.66 -3.57 4.65
N ALA A 51 -14.82 -2.39 4.02
CA ALA A 51 -15.81 -2.20 2.97
C ALA A 51 -15.58 -3.15 1.79
N ALA A 52 -14.33 -3.29 1.33
CA ALA A 52 -13.98 -4.21 0.25
C ALA A 52 -14.12 -5.69 0.66
N ALA A 53 -13.87 -6.00 1.94
CA ALA A 53 -14.09 -7.33 2.52
C ALA A 53 -15.57 -7.61 2.85
N GLY A 54 -16.51 -6.77 2.40
CA GLY A 54 -17.95 -6.97 2.66
C GLY A 54 -18.36 -6.84 4.12
N CYS A 55 -17.46 -6.36 4.98
CA CYS A 55 -17.70 -6.17 6.40
C CYS A 55 -18.33 -4.80 6.65
N ARG A 56 -19.51 -4.75 7.27
CA ARG A 56 -20.09 -3.50 7.80
C ARG A 56 -19.46 -3.18 9.15
N ARG A 57 -18.18 -2.79 9.14
CA ARG A 57 -17.46 -2.34 10.33
C ARG A 57 -16.70 -1.07 10.00
N SER A 58 -16.92 -0.04 10.80
CA SER A 58 -16.03 1.11 10.91
C SER A 58 -15.13 0.89 12.13
N ILE A 59 -13.91 1.37 12.07
CA ILE A 59 -12.98 1.37 13.21
C ILE A 59 -12.74 2.77 13.77
N GLU A 60 -13.63 3.71 13.43
CA GLU A 60 -13.67 5.04 14.01
C GLU A 60 -13.72 4.97 15.55
N GLY A 61 -12.88 5.79 16.20
CA GLY A 61 -12.74 5.80 17.66
C GLY A 61 -11.93 4.64 18.29
N THR A 62 -11.47 3.65 17.50
CA THR A 62 -10.59 2.59 18.04
C THR A 62 -9.15 3.10 18.18
N PRO A 63 -8.50 2.98 19.36
CA PRO A 63 -7.07 3.31 19.51
C PRO A 63 -6.21 2.49 18.56
N ARG A 64 -5.25 3.15 17.89
CA ARG A 64 -4.36 2.51 16.91
C ARG A 64 -2.95 3.06 17.02
N LEU A 65 -1.99 2.20 16.69
CA LEU A 65 -0.67 2.63 16.26
C LEU A 65 -0.77 2.98 14.77
N ALA A 66 -0.34 4.17 14.38
CA ALA A 66 -0.22 4.56 12.98
C ALA A 66 1.07 5.36 12.81
N ALA A 67 1.70 5.22 11.65
CA ALA A 67 2.91 5.95 11.31
C ALA A 67 2.88 6.38 9.84
N ASP A 68 3.63 7.43 9.51
CA ASP A 68 3.71 7.93 8.12
C ASP A 68 4.44 6.95 7.17
N ALA A 69 5.07 5.90 7.71
CA ALA A 69 5.80 4.90 6.96
C ALA A 69 5.28 3.49 7.28
N GLN A 70 4.79 2.80 6.24
CA GLN A 70 4.29 1.43 6.33
C GLN A 70 5.34 0.44 6.88
N SER A 71 6.63 0.71 6.72
CA SER A 71 7.71 -0.09 7.30
C SER A 71 7.70 -0.09 8.84
N LEU A 72 7.34 1.03 9.48
CA LEU A 72 7.21 1.10 10.93
C LEU A 72 5.97 0.34 11.41
N GLU A 73 4.87 0.47 10.69
CA GLU A 73 3.61 -0.21 11.00
C GLU A 73 3.76 -1.73 10.89
N VAL A 74 4.39 -2.21 9.81
CA VAL A 74 4.66 -3.65 9.64
C VAL A 74 5.72 -4.14 10.63
N ALA A 75 6.72 -3.32 10.99
CA ALA A 75 7.67 -3.69 12.05
C ALA A 75 6.98 -3.90 13.40
N ALA A 76 5.97 -3.10 13.74
CA ALA A 76 5.18 -3.31 14.95
C ALA A 76 4.35 -4.61 14.89
N ALA A 77 3.79 -4.95 13.71
CA ALA A 77 3.11 -6.23 13.50
C ALA A 77 4.07 -7.43 13.62
N LEU A 78 5.26 -7.34 13.03
CA LEU A 78 6.34 -8.34 13.17
C LEU A 78 6.76 -8.53 14.63
N ALA A 79 6.73 -7.46 15.42
CA ALA A 79 7.01 -7.49 16.84
C ALA A 79 5.82 -7.96 17.70
N GLY A 80 4.72 -8.41 17.08
CA GLY A 80 3.56 -8.97 17.79
C GLY A 80 2.58 -7.95 18.37
N HIS A 81 2.67 -6.66 17.99
CA HIS A 81 1.80 -5.62 18.55
C HIS A 81 0.40 -5.59 17.92
N GLY A 82 0.15 -6.39 16.88
CA GLY A 82 -1.17 -6.45 16.24
C GLY A 82 -1.12 -6.77 14.75
N VAL A 83 -2.15 -6.31 14.03
CA VAL A 83 -2.35 -6.55 12.60
C VAL A 83 -2.18 -5.24 11.84
N ALA A 84 -1.33 -5.23 10.82
CA ALA A 84 -1.12 -4.09 9.93
C ALA A 84 -1.64 -4.37 8.52
N LEU A 85 -2.11 -3.32 7.82
CA LEU A 85 -2.27 -3.36 6.37
C LEU A 85 -0.91 -3.12 5.72
N GLY A 86 -0.46 -4.06 4.89
CA GLY A 86 0.85 -3.99 4.24
C GLY A 86 0.79 -4.38 2.77
N SER A 87 1.51 -3.64 1.93
CA SER A 87 1.76 -3.97 0.53
C SER A 87 2.57 -5.27 0.40
N PRO A 88 2.02 -6.33 -0.21
CA PRO A 88 2.75 -7.58 -0.43
C PRO A 88 4.00 -7.41 -1.29
N VAL A 89 4.07 -6.34 -2.10
CA VAL A 89 5.24 -6.00 -2.92
C VAL A 89 6.44 -5.64 -2.04
N LEU A 90 6.21 -4.97 -0.91
CA LEU A 90 7.28 -4.58 0.02
C LEU A 90 7.66 -5.70 0.98
N PHE A 91 6.69 -6.49 1.42
CA PHE A 91 6.85 -7.46 2.52
C PHE A 91 6.78 -8.92 2.06
N GLY A 92 6.94 -9.16 0.76
CA GLY A 92 6.88 -10.50 0.17
C GLY A 92 7.91 -11.47 0.77
N ALA A 93 9.09 -10.98 1.15
CA ALA A 93 10.12 -11.80 1.80
C ALA A 93 9.69 -12.26 3.20
N ASP A 94 9.14 -11.36 4.02
CA ASP A 94 8.62 -11.70 5.36
C ASP A 94 7.46 -12.69 5.29
N ILE A 95 6.60 -12.55 4.28
CA ILE A 95 5.49 -13.48 4.03
C ILE A 95 6.01 -14.85 3.59
N ALA A 96 6.95 -14.88 2.63
CA ALA A 96 7.54 -16.13 2.13
C ALA A 96 8.31 -16.89 3.22
N GLN A 97 8.90 -16.17 4.17
CA GLN A 97 9.62 -16.73 5.31
C GLN A 97 8.71 -17.06 6.51
N GLY A 98 7.40 -16.85 6.38
CA GLY A 98 6.42 -17.15 7.43
C GLY A 98 6.50 -16.24 8.66
N ARG A 99 7.28 -15.15 8.61
CA ARG A 99 7.32 -14.13 9.68
C ARG A 99 6.04 -13.29 9.70
N LEU A 100 5.47 -13.07 8.52
CA LEU A 100 4.13 -12.51 8.37
C LEU A 100 3.22 -13.56 7.74
N VAL A 101 1.97 -13.55 8.16
CA VAL A 101 0.90 -14.33 7.54
C VAL A 101 -0.12 -13.35 6.99
N CYS A 102 -0.64 -13.61 5.79
CA CYS A 102 -1.80 -12.91 5.25
C CYS A 102 -3.06 -13.72 5.58
N PRO A 103 -3.81 -13.38 6.65
CA PRO A 103 -4.95 -14.18 7.09
C PRO A 103 -6.16 -14.13 6.14
N PHE A 104 -6.19 -13.16 5.21
CA PHE A 104 -7.29 -12.94 4.28
C PHE A 104 -6.74 -12.70 2.88
N ASP A 105 -7.47 -13.18 1.87
CA ASP A 105 -7.16 -12.94 0.45
C ASP A 105 -7.63 -11.57 -0.04
N ALA A 106 -8.43 -10.85 0.76
CA ALA A 106 -8.95 -9.53 0.43
C ALA A 106 -7.81 -8.51 0.29
N ARG A 107 -7.64 -8.00 -0.93
CA ARG A 107 -6.66 -6.96 -1.28
C ARG A 107 -7.38 -5.74 -1.82
N ILE A 108 -6.92 -4.57 -1.41
CA ILE A 108 -7.39 -3.30 -1.96
C ILE A 108 -6.22 -2.53 -2.55
N SER A 109 -6.51 -1.76 -3.61
CA SER A 109 -5.60 -0.75 -4.13
C SER A 109 -6.12 0.61 -3.72
N PHE A 110 -5.28 1.40 -3.04
CA PHE A 110 -5.61 2.79 -2.70
C PHE A 110 -5.36 3.75 -3.89
N GLY A 111 -5.14 3.23 -5.10
CA GLY A 111 -4.85 4.03 -6.30
C GLY A 111 -3.48 4.73 -6.24
N ASN A 112 -2.63 4.33 -5.30
CA ASN A 112 -1.25 4.75 -5.13
C ASN A 112 -0.31 3.59 -5.54
N GLY A 113 0.94 3.93 -5.83
CA GLY A 113 1.94 2.98 -6.31
C GLY A 113 3.33 3.60 -6.31
N TYR A 114 4.32 2.79 -6.67
CA TYR A 114 5.70 3.24 -6.80
C TYR A 114 5.94 3.85 -8.19
N TRP A 115 6.58 5.02 -8.21
CA TRP A 115 6.84 5.77 -9.44
C TRP A 115 8.33 6.03 -9.58
N LEU A 116 8.88 5.74 -10.76
CA LEU A 116 10.18 6.24 -11.16
C LEU A 116 10.02 7.70 -11.63
N VAL A 117 10.57 8.65 -10.87
CA VAL A 117 10.44 10.08 -11.14
C VAL A 117 11.78 10.67 -11.55
N TYR A 118 11.78 11.47 -12.61
CA TYR A 118 12.93 12.22 -13.11
C TYR A 118 12.45 13.50 -13.81
N PRO A 119 13.31 14.54 -13.91
CA PRO A 119 13.00 15.75 -14.67
C PRO A 119 12.60 15.43 -16.13
N ALA A 120 11.58 16.12 -16.64
CA ALA A 120 10.99 15.82 -17.94
C ALA A 120 12.00 15.96 -19.10
N ASP A 121 12.89 16.95 -19.02
CA ASP A 121 13.99 17.19 -19.95
C ASP A 121 15.04 16.06 -19.95
N ARG A 122 15.14 15.29 -18.86
CA ARG A 122 16.07 14.18 -18.72
C ARG A 122 15.49 12.81 -19.08
N ARG A 123 14.23 12.74 -19.52
CA ARG A 123 13.56 11.49 -19.93
C ARG A 123 14.38 10.64 -20.90
N ARG A 124 15.13 11.26 -21.81
CA ARG A 124 15.91 10.60 -22.86
C ARG A 124 17.39 10.43 -22.53
N ALA A 125 17.83 10.81 -21.33
CA ALA A 125 19.22 10.60 -20.94
C ALA A 125 19.51 9.09 -20.89
N ALA A 126 20.61 8.66 -21.52
CA ALA A 126 20.96 7.25 -21.67
C ALA A 126 20.93 6.49 -20.34
N LYS A 127 21.49 7.08 -19.27
CA LYS A 127 21.48 6.50 -17.92
C LYS A 127 20.08 6.31 -17.33
N ILE A 128 19.15 7.24 -17.59
CA ILE A 128 17.75 7.14 -17.10
C ILE A 128 17.00 6.07 -17.88
N THR A 129 17.21 6.01 -19.20
CA THR A 129 16.60 4.99 -20.06
C THR A 129 17.10 3.61 -19.66
N ALA A 130 18.41 3.43 -19.51
CA ALA A 130 19.00 2.17 -19.07
C ALA A 130 18.47 1.72 -17.70
N PHE A 131 18.43 2.61 -16.71
CA PHE A 131 17.90 2.26 -15.38
C PHE A 131 16.40 1.96 -15.40
N ARG A 132 15.60 2.74 -16.13
CA ARG A 132 14.16 2.49 -16.30
C ARG A 132 13.92 1.12 -16.91
N ASP A 133 14.62 0.80 -18.00
CA ASP A 133 14.40 -0.43 -18.74
C ASP A 133 14.85 -1.65 -17.92
N TRP A 134 15.97 -1.53 -17.21
CA TRP A 134 16.39 -2.53 -16.21
C TRP A 134 15.34 -2.70 -15.10
N LEU A 135 14.86 -1.61 -14.50
CA LEU A 135 13.89 -1.65 -13.40
C LEU A 135 12.57 -2.31 -13.85
N LEU A 136 12.08 -1.98 -15.03
CA LEU A 136 10.89 -2.60 -15.61
C LEU A 136 11.08 -4.10 -15.82
N ALA A 137 12.28 -4.56 -16.19
CA ALA A 137 12.60 -5.97 -16.29
C ALA A 137 12.64 -6.68 -14.92
N GLN A 138 12.95 -5.98 -13.83
CA GLN A 138 12.95 -6.55 -12.46
C GLN A 138 11.53 -6.74 -11.90
N VAL A 139 10.55 -6.00 -12.39
CA VAL A 139 9.16 -6.03 -11.91
C VAL A 139 8.19 -6.60 -12.93
N ALA A 140 8.70 -7.08 -14.06
CA ALA A 140 7.92 -7.85 -15.02
C ALA A 140 7.45 -9.15 -14.33
N PRO A 141 6.18 -9.54 -14.51
CA PRO A 141 5.60 -10.73 -13.89
C PRO A 141 6.24 -12.04 -14.35
#